data_AF-A0AA88XVM2-F1
#
_entry.id   AF-A0AA88XVM2-F1
#
_cell.length_a   1.000
_cell.length_b   1.000
_cell.length_c   1.000
_cell.angle_alpha   90.00
_cell.angle_beta   90.00
_cell.angle_gamma   90.00
#
_symmetry.space_group_name_H-M   'P 1'
#
loop_
_entity.id
_entity.type
_entity.pdbx_description
1 polymer ?
#
loop_
_entity_poly.entity_id
_entity_poly.type
_entity_poly.pdbx_seq_one_letter_code
_entity_poly.pdbx_strand_id
1 'polypeptide(L)' 'MIHEGHWIWAQTLDRWEFQLWHRGEPNGKTRENCLEFGSHWNYTWNDAHCDDKKHFICEKP' A
#
# COMPACT_ATOMS: atom_id res chain seq x y z
N MET A 1 14.39 -1.97 -8.70
CA MET A 1 14.03 -3.40 -8.58
C MET A 1 12.97 -3.54 -7.51
N ILE A 2 11.85 -4.19 -7.83
CA ILE A 2 10.72 -4.41 -6.92
C ILE A 2 11.07 -5.57 -5.98
N HIS A 3 11.02 -5.34 -4.67
CA HIS A 3 11.28 -6.35 -3.66
C HIS A 3 10.66 -5.94 -2.32
N GLU A 4 10.51 -6.92 -1.43
CA GLU A 4 9.99 -6.75 -0.07
C GLU A 4 10.62 -5.56 0.66
N GLY A 5 9.79 -4.81 1.40
CA GLY A 5 10.20 -3.61 2.14
C GLY A 5 10.44 -2.37 1.27
N HIS A 6 10.31 -2.45 -0.06
CA HIS A 6 10.44 -1.30 -0.97
C HIS A 6 9.14 -1.01 -1.70
N TRP A 7 8.44 0.01 -1.20
CA TRP A 7 7.18 0.47 -1.76
C TRP A 7 7.35 1.46 -2.91
N ILE A 8 6.55 1.28 -3.95
CA ILE A 8 6.55 2.08 -5.16
C ILE A 8 5.12 2.31 -5.66
N TRP A 9 4.89 3.39 -6.41
CA TRP A 9 3.62 3.62 -7.08
C TRP A 9 3.50 2.71 -8.31
N ALA A 10 2.42 1.94 -8.41
CA ALA A 10 2.24 0.97 -9.50
C ALA A 10 2.24 1.62 -10.90
N GLN A 11 1.80 2.87 -11.01
CA GLN A 11 1.72 3.58 -12.29
C GLN A 11 3.07 4.09 -12.79
N THR A 12 3.93 4.62 -11.90
CA THR A 12 5.18 5.29 -12.29
C THR A 12 6.44 4.50 -11.91
N LEU A 13 6.31 3.55 -10.99
CA LEU A 13 7.40 2.83 -10.32
C LEU A 13 8.29 3.73 -9.46
N ASP A 14 7.85 4.96 -9.18
CA ASP A 14 8.56 5.87 -8.30
C ASP A 14 8.48 5.40 -6.85
N ARG A 15 9.57 5.66 -6.11
CA ARG A 15 9.61 5.44 -4.66
C ARG A 15 8.72 6.46 -3.97
N TRP A 16 8.11 6.05 -2.87
CA TRP A 16 7.33 6.96 -2.05
C TRP A 16 8.25 7.90 -1.26
N GLU A 17 7.91 9.18 -1.25
CA GLU A 17 8.54 10.18 -0.37
C GLU A 17 7.74 10.39 0.93
N PHE A 18 6.42 10.18 0.87
CA PHE A 18 5.50 10.30 2.00
C PHE A 18 4.98 8.93 2.42
N GLN A 19 4.80 8.76 3.74
CA GLN A 19 4.23 7.55 4.31
C GLN A 19 3.20 7.88 5.40
N LEU A 20 2.08 7.16 5.39
CA LEU A 20 1.01 7.28 6.38
C LEU A 20 0.53 5.90 6.83
N TRP A 21 1.46 5.01 7.16
CA TRP A 21 1.15 3.69 7.69
C TRP A 21 0.32 3.80 8.97
N HIS A 22 -0.66 2.90 9.09
CA HIS A 22 -1.32 2.65 10.35
C HIS A 22 -0.27 2.20 11.36
N ARG A 23 -0.49 2.51 12.64
CA ARG A 23 0.39 2.06 13.71
C ARG A 23 0.49 0.53 13.67
N GLY A 24 1.70 0.02 13.45
CA GLY A 24 1.98 -1.42 13.34
C GLY A 24 2.29 -1.89 11.92
N GLU A 25 1.97 -1.08 10.91
CA GLU A 25 2.13 -1.43 9.49
C GLU A 25 3.40 -0.82 8.86
N PRO A 26 3.92 -1.43 7.78
CA PRO A 26 3.48 -2.69 7.17
C PRO A 26 3.97 -3.93 7.97
N ASN A 27 3.13 -4.96 8.10
CA ASN A 27 3.41 -6.13 8.95
C ASN A 27 3.38 -7.49 8.24
N GLY A 28 2.80 -7.57 7.05
CA GLY A 28 2.49 -8.82 6.36
C GLY A 28 3.67 -9.45 5.61
N LYS A 29 4.83 -8.78 5.57
CA LYS A 29 6.07 -9.27 4.94
C LYS A 29 5.78 -9.70 3.50
N THR A 30 6.31 -10.85 3.07
CA THR A 30 6.12 -11.38 1.72
C THR A 30 4.70 -11.89 1.42
N ARG A 31 3.72 -11.69 2.30
CA ARG A 31 2.33 -12.12 2.11
C ARG A 31 1.40 -10.97 1.71
N GLU A 32 1.67 -9.76 2.18
CA GLU A 32 0.83 -8.58 1.97
C GLU A 32 1.69 -7.47 1.36
N ASN A 33 1.49 -7.21 0.07
CA ASN A 33 2.42 -6.41 -0.74
C ASN A 33 1.71 -5.33 -1.58
N CYS A 34 0.43 -5.08 -1.27
CA CYS A 34 -0.37 -4.05 -1.89
C CYS A 34 -0.91 -3.12 -0.83
N LEU A 35 -0.93 -1.82 -1.09
CA LEU A 35 -1.43 -0.83 -0.13
C LEU A 35 -2.96 -0.81 -0.16
N GLU A 36 -3.58 -0.86 1.01
CA GLU A 36 -4.96 -0.47 1.20
C GLU A 36 -5.10 0.69 2.17
N PHE A 37 -6.22 1.39 2.08
CA PHE A 37 -6.57 2.54 2.89
C PHE A 37 -8.09 2.56 3.07
N GLY A 38 -8.55 2.92 4.27
CA GLY A 38 -9.98 3.02 4.54
C GLY A 38 -10.29 3.45 5.96
N SER A 39 -11.59 3.63 6.24
CA SER A 39 -12.07 4.07 7.56
C SER A 39 -11.73 3.10 8.69
N HIS A 40 -11.65 1.80 8.42
CA HIS A 40 -11.24 0.78 9.39
C HIS A 40 -9.78 0.94 9.85
N TRP A 41 -8.94 1.58 9.04
CA TRP A 41 -7.58 1.98 9.38
C TRP A 41 -7.48 3.46 9.76
N ASN A 42 -8.58 4.10 10.18
CA ASN A 42 -8.61 5.55 10.48
C ASN A 42 -8.06 6.43 9.35
N TYR A 43 -8.26 6.02 8.10
CA TYR A 43 -7.68 6.70 6.93
C TYR A 43 -6.14 6.76 6.98
N THR A 44 -5.51 5.70 7.49
CA THR A 44 -4.09 5.42 7.36
C THR A 44 -3.90 4.11 6.56
N TRP A 45 -2.67 3.74 6.25
CA TRP A 45 -2.38 2.67 5.30
C TRP A 45 -2.13 1.33 5.96
N ASN A 46 -2.51 0.26 5.27
CA ASN A 46 -2.20 -1.12 5.63
C ASN A 46 -1.61 -1.84 4.41
N ASP A 47 -0.66 -2.76 4.63
CA ASP A 47 -0.28 -3.71 3.60
C ASP A 47 -1.27 -4.87 3.60
N ALA A 48 -1.82 -5.16 2.43
CA ALA A 48 -2.83 -6.17 2.23
C ALA A 48 -2.41 -7.18 1.15
N HIS A 49 -3.09 -8.32 1.16
CA HIS A 49 -3.04 -9.30 0.09
C HIS A 49 -3.42 -8.68 -1.26
N CYS A 50 -2.54 -8.83 -2.25
CA CYS A 50 -2.73 -8.22 -3.57
C CYS A 50 -3.86 -8.85 -4.39
N ASP A 51 -4.26 -10.07 -4.06
CA ASP A 51 -5.33 -10.83 -4.71
C ASP A 51 -6.72 -10.56 -4.12
N ASP A 52 -6.79 -9.78 -3.03
CA ASP A 52 -8.06 -9.32 -2.48
C ASP A 52 -8.80 -8.41 -3.47
N LYS A 53 -10.07 -8.73 -3.73
CA LYS A 53 -10.94 -7.90 -4.57
C LYS A 53 -11.50 -6.74 -3.75
N LYS A 54 -10.90 -5.56 -3.88
CA LYS A 54 -11.31 -4.32 -3.21
C LYS A 54 -11.65 -3.22 -4.21
N HIS A 55 -12.37 -2.20 -3.75
CA HIS A 55 -12.50 -0.95 -4.50
C HIS A 55 -11.14 -0.22 -4.53
N PHE A 56 -10.89 0.58 -5.55
CA PHE A 56 -9.63 1.29 -5.74
C PHE A 56 -9.85 2.75 -6.11
N ILE A 57 -8.80 3.56 -5.94
CA ILE A 57 -8.78 4.97 -6.29
C ILE A 57 -7.95 5.13 -7.57
N CYS A 58 -8.49 5.85 -8.54
CA CYS A 58 -7.75 6.27 -9.73
C CYS A 58 -7.27 7.71 -9.54
N GLU A 59 -6.06 7.99 -9.99
CA GLU A 59 -5.55 9.36 -10.15
C GLU A 59 -5.48 9.68 -11.65
N LYS A 60 -5.85 10.92 -12.01
CA LYS A 60 -5.64 11.46 -13.35
C LYS A 60 -4.85 12.76 -13.19
N PRO A 61 -3.89 13.06 -14.09
CA PRO A 61 -3.23 14.36 -14.15
C PRO A 61 -4.22 15.52 -14.31
#